data_AF-A0A4R3MSN1-F1
#
_entry.id   AF-A0A4R3MSN1-F1
#
_cell.length_a   1.000
_cell.length_b   1.000
_cell.length_c   1.000
_cell.angle_alpha   90.00
_cell.angle_beta   90.00
_cell.angle_gamma   90.00
#
_symmetry.space_group_name_H-M   'P 1'
#
loop_
_entity.id
_entity.type
_entity.pdbx_description
1 polymer ?
#
loop_
_entity_poly.entity_id
_entity_poly.type
_entity_poly.pdbx_seq_one_letter_code
_entity_poly.pdbx_strand_id
1 'polypeptide(L)' 'MAVKNREPYQPAYYPPVPTRFTKYMRTSLIWQFFRFWVINLKILKLMLKSAAPGS' A
#
# COMPACT_ATOMS: atom_id res chain seq x y z
N MET A 1 39.26 33.66 -6.79
CA MET A 1 38.72 32.30 -6.59
C MET A 1 37.21 32.40 -6.46
N ALA A 2 36.46 32.21 -7.54
CA ALA A 2 35.01 32.44 -7.55
C ALA A 2 34.27 31.34 -6.75
N VAL A 3 33.44 31.76 -5.80
CA VAL A 3 32.60 30.89 -4.98
C VAL A 3 31.55 30.22 -5.89
N LYS A 4 31.68 28.91 -6.08
CA LYS A 4 30.73 28.11 -6.85
C LYS A 4 29.49 27.85 -5.97
N ASN A 5 28.53 28.77 -6.00
CA ASN A 5 27.24 28.62 -5.33
C ASN A 5 26.56 27.35 -5.88
N ARG A 6 26.46 26.30 -5.04
CA ARG A 6 25.73 25.08 -5.38
C ARG A 6 24.25 25.43 -5.48
N GLU A 7 23.67 25.26 -6.66
CA GLU A 7 22.25 25.54 -6.91
C GLU A 7 21.38 24.72 -5.93
N PRO A 8 20.42 25.31 -5.18
CA PRO A 8 19.75 24.65 -4.06
C PRO A 8 18.60 23.71 -4.46
N TYR A 9 18.42 23.42 -5.75
CA TYR A 9 17.29 22.66 -6.27
C TYR A 9 17.73 21.77 -7.42
N GLN A 10 18.63 20.83 -7.14
CA GLN A 10 18.61 19.62 -7.94
C GLN A 10 17.24 18.97 -7.72
N PRO A 11 16.54 18.47 -8.75
CA PRO A 11 15.36 17.62 -8.58
C PRO A 11 15.79 16.29 -7.96
N ALA A 12 16.15 16.35 -6.68
CA ALA A 12 16.49 15.23 -5.85
C ALA A 12 15.20 14.44 -5.66
N TYR A 13 15.18 13.26 -6.30
CA TYR A 13 14.24 12.20 -6.02
C TYR A 13 12.77 12.52 -6.39
N TYR A 14 12.47 12.38 -7.69
CA TYR A 14 11.08 12.16 -8.10
C TYR A 14 10.61 10.87 -7.40
N PRO A 15 9.49 10.88 -6.64
CA PRO A 15 8.96 9.64 -6.08
C PRO A 15 8.77 8.66 -7.24
N PRO A 16 9.14 7.38 -7.09
CA PRO A 16 8.95 6.40 -8.14
C PRO A 16 7.47 6.44 -8.51
N VAL A 17 7.19 6.99 -9.71
CA VAL A 17 5.83 7.19 -10.18
C VAL A 17 5.19 5.82 -10.09
N PRO A 18 4.08 5.67 -9.35
CA PRO A 18 3.48 4.37 -9.14
C PRO A 18 3.30 3.72 -10.49
N THR A 19 4.02 2.61 -10.69
CA THR A 19 4.00 1.86 -11.95
C THR A 19 2.55 1.53 -12.27
N ARG A 20 2.19 1.46 -13.56
CA ARG A 20 0.81 1.24 -14.01
C ARG A 20 0.14 0.07 -13.29
N PHE A 21 0.93 -0.95 -12.92
CA PHE A 21 0.54 -2.06 -12.08
C PHE A 21 0.06 -1.66 -10.66
N THR A 22 0.86 -0.89 -9.92
CA THR A 22 0.47 -0.40 -8.58
C THR A 22 -0.75 0.52 -8.63
N LYS A 23 -0.91 1.31 -9.71
CA LYS A 23 -2.12 2.13 -9.92
C LYS A 23 -3.33 1.24 -10.19
N TYR A 24 -3.22 0.23 -11.04
CA TYR A 24 -4.28 -0.74 -11.34
C TYR A 24 -4.73 -1.51 -10.09
N MET A 25 -3.79 -1.95 -9.24
CA MET A 25 -4.09 -2.56 -7.95
C MET A 25 -4.79 -1.62 -6.97
N ARG A 26 -4.64 -0.29 -7.13
CA ARG A 26 -5.32 0.69 -6.28
C ARG A 26 -6.71 1.05 -6.82
N THR A 27 -6.92 1.04 -8.13
CA THR A 27 -8.18 1.50 -8.77
C THR A 27 -9.15 0.38 -9.15
N SER A 28 -8.71 -0.88 -9.23
CA SER A 28 -9.59 -1.97 -9.67
C SER A 28 -10.65 -2.30 -8.61
N LEU A 29 -11.92 -2.00 -8.92
CA LEU A 29 -13.07 -2.30 -8.06
C LEU A 29 -13.18 -3.80 -7.74
N ILE A 30 -12.89 -4.66 -8.72
CA ILE A 30 -12.88 -6.13 -8.56
C ILE A 30 -11.84 -6.54 -7.51
N TRP A 31 -10.64 -5.95 -7.54
CA TRP A 31 -9.58 -6.24 -6.58
C TRP A 31 -9.87 -5.66 -5.20
N GLN A 32 -10.49 -4.47 -5.13
CA GLN A 32 -10.97 -3.90 -3.87
C GLN A 32 -12.02 -4.81 -3.22
N PHE A 33 -12.97 -5.34 -4.02
CA PHE A 33 -13.98 -6.29 -3.53
C PHE A 33 -13.36 -7.58 -3.04
N PHE A 34 -12.42 -8.16 -3.78
CA PHE A 34 -11.67 -9.35 -3.32
C PHE A 34 -10.93 -9.09 -2.00
N ARG A 35 -10.20 -7.97 -1.88
CA ARG A 35 -9.51 -7.60 -0.63
C ARG A 35 -10.46 -7.41 0.55
N PHE A 36 -11.64 -6.83 0.30
CA PHE A 36 -12.68 -6.70 1.32
C PHE A 36 -13.10 -8.08 1.85
N TRP A 37 -13.43 -9.03 0.98
CA TRP A 37 -13.79 -10.39 1.40
C TRP A 37 -12.66 -11.11 2.13
N VAL A 38 -11.42 -11.05 1.61
CA VAL A 38 -10.26 -11.69 2.25
C VAL A 38 -10.03 -11.17 3.67
N ILE A 39 -10.11 -9.86 3.89
CA ILE A 39 -9.94 -9.27 5.22
C ILE A 39 -11.08 -9.72 6.15
N ASN A 40 -12.33 -9.64 5.70
CA ASN A 40 -13.49 -10.06 6.48
C ASN A 40 -13.42 -11.55 6.87
N LEU A 41 -13.07 -12.42 5.92
CA LEU A 41 -12.89 -13.86 6.19
C LEU A 41 -11.72 -14.14 7.13
N LYS A 42 -10.62 -13.39 7.03
CA LYS A 42 -9.47 -13.57 7.92
C LYS A 42 -9.80 -13.15 9.35
N ILE A 43 -10.52 -12.05 9.52
CA ILE A 43 -11.01 -11.59 10.82
C ILE A 43 -12.02 -12.58 11.38
N LEU A 44 -12.98 -13.03 10.58
CA LEU A 44 -13.95 -14.05 10.98
C LEU A 44 -13.25 -15.35 11.42
N LYS A 45 -12.29 -15.85 10.63
CA LYS A 45 -11.51 -17.04 10.97
C LYS A 45 -10.72 -16.85 12.26
N LEU A 46 -10.12 -15.68 12.46
CA LEU A 46 -9.43 -15.34 13.70
C LEU A 46 -10.40 -15.31 14.87
N MET A 47 -11.55 -14.66 14.74
CA MET A 47 -12.59 -14.60 15.76
C MET A 47 -13.12 -15.99 16.10
N LEU A 48 -13.36 -16.87 15.11
CA LEU A 48 -13.77 -18.25 15.36
C LEU A 48 -12.69 -19.04 16.11
N LYS A 49 -11.42 -18.89 15.73
CA LYS A 49 -10.30 -19.52 16.46
C LYS A 49 -10.17 -18.97 17.89
N SER A 50 -10.48 -17.69 18.09
CA SER A 50 -10.44 -17.01 19.39
C SER A 50 -11.74 -17.10 20.20
N ALA A 51 -12.84 -17.54 19.59
CA ALA A 51 -14.12 -17.84 20.25
C ALA A 51 -14.24 -19.32 20.64
N ALA A 52 -13.36 -20.17 20.10
CA ALA A 52 -13.17 -21.56 20.53
C ALA A 52 -12.03 -21.81 21.57
N PRO A 53 -11.65 -20.91 22.49
CA PRO A 53 -10.92 -21.28 23.69
C PRO A 53 -11.95 -21.53 24.80
N GLY A 54 -12.64 -22.67 24.77
CA GLY A 54 -13.55 -23.03 25.88
C GLY A 54 -14.74 -23.95 25.60
N SER A 55 -14.72 -24.79 24.57
CA SER A 55 -15.63 -25.94 24.45
C SER A 55 -14.84 -27.21 24.21
#